data_AF-A0A085FUH3-F1
#
_entry.id   AF-A0A085FUH3-F1
#
_cell.length_a   1.000
_cell.length_b   1.000
_cell.length_c   1.000
_cell.angle_alpha   90.00
_cell.angle_beta   90.00
_cell.angle_gamma   90.00
#
_symmetry.space_group_name_H-M   'P 1'
#
loop_
_entity.id
_entity.type
_entity.pdbx_description
1 polymer ?
#
loop_
_entity_poly.entity_id
_entity_poly.type
_entity_poly.pdbx_seq_one_letter_code
_entity_poly.pdbx_strand_id
1 'polypeptide(L)'
;MLPPDERWAALTRLTPARIALGRAGASLPTREVLRFGLAHAQARDAVHIPFRPEEVAADLAALALETVQVESAAPSRDLYLRRPDLGRRLSPEGQAVLAARRGAFDFAFVVADGLSSTAVQQNAAPLIAAMLPFLKQQDLKLAPVVIASQARVALGDEAAEALGARLVAVLIGERPGLSSPDSLGAYLTFAPRRGLSDAMRNCVSNIRPGGLTFEHAAFKLAWLARQALRRALTGVDLKDESELALVSGEGASRLPIASK
;
A
#
# COMPACT_ATOMS: atom_id res chain seq x y z
N MET A 1 33.13 21.16 -19.26
CA MET A 1 32.79 19.73 -19.03
C MET A 1 33.13 19.45 -17.57
N LEU A 2 32.18 19.00 -16.73
CA LEU A 2 32.46 18.78 -15.29
C LEU A 2 33.61 17.76 -15.11
N PRO A 3 34.46 17.90 -14.07
CA PRO A 3 35.40 16.85 -13.65
C PRO A 3 34.70 15.49 -13.47
N PRO A 4 35.40 14.36 -13.68
CA PRO A 4 34.80 13.02 -13.55
C PRO A 4 34.09 12.78 -12.21
N ASP A 5 34.66 13.25 -11.10
CA ASP A 5 34.07 13.10 -9.76
C ASP A 5 32.80 13.93 -9.58
N GLU A 6 32.77 15.14 -10.17
CA GLU A 6 31.58 15.99 -10.18
C GLU A 6 30.45 15.41 -11.05
N ARG A 7 30.78 14.68 -12.14
CA ARG A 7 29.78 13.97 -12.93
C ARG A 7 29.17 12.81 -12.16
N TRP A 8 30.00 12.02 -11.48
CA TRP A 8 29.50 10.91 -10.66
C TRP A 8 28.65 11.42 -9.50
N ALA A 9 29.06 12.51 -8.85
CA ALA A 9 28.27 13.17 -7.81
C ALA A 9 26.93 13.73 -8.35
N ALA A 10 26.89 14.21 -9.59
CA ALA A 10 25.65 14.63 -10.22
C ALA A 10 24.70 13.45 -10.46
N LEU A 11 25.23 12.32 -10.94
CA LEU A 11 24.42 11.11 -11.20
C LEU A 11 23.89 10.47 -9.92
N THR A 12 24.68 10.43 -8.83
CA THR A 12 24.22 9.86 -7.56
C THR A 12 23.05 10.63 -6.94
N ARG A 13 22.88 11.93 -7.25
CA ARG A 13 21.70 12.70 -6.82
C ARG A 13 20.43 12.36 -7.58
N LEU A 14 20.53 11.74 -8.75
CA LEU A 14 19.39 11.39 -9.60
C LEU A 14 18.80 10.01 -9.27
N THR A 15 19.45 9.24 -8.39
CA THR A 15 18.97 7.89 -8.07
C THR A 15 19.31 7.50 -6.64
N PRO A 16 18.39 6.81 -5.93
CA PRO A 16 18.72 6.18 -4.65
C PRO A 16 19.60 4.93 -4.81
N ALA A 17 19.81 4.45 -6.05
CA ALA A 17 20.68 3.32 -6.33
C ALA A 17 22.13 3.63 -5.92
N ARG A 18 22.80 2.64 -5.34
CA ARG A 18 24.19 2.75 -4.87
C ARG A 18 25.17 2.68 -6.05
N ILE A 19 25.26 3.77 -6.82
CA ILE A 19 26.19 3.91 -7.96
C ILE A 19 27.44 4.72 -7.57
N ALA A 20 28.45 4.73 -8.44
CA ALA A 20 29.69 5.50 -8.25
C ALA A 20 30.43 5.23 -6.92
N LEU A 21 30.38 3.98 -6.45
CA LEU A 21 30.91 3.56 -5.15
C LEU A 21 32.44 3.51 -5.08
N GLY A 22 33.11 3.46 -6.24
CA GLY A 22 34.53 3.12 -6.36
C GLY A 22 34.78 1.61 -6.28
N ARG A 23 36.05 1.22 -6.22
CA ARG A 23 36.48 -0.19 -6.14
C ARG A 23 37.80 -0.35 -5.39
N ALA A 24 37.98 -1.50 -4.76
CA ALA A 24 39.26 -2.00 -4.26
C ALA A 24 39.60 -3.28 -5.05
N GLY A 25 40.45 -3.16 -6.07
CA GLY A 25 40.68 -4.25 -7.03
C GLY A 25 39.39 -4.62 -7.79
N ALA A 26 38.96 -5.87 -7.65
CA ALA A 26 37.69 -6.40 -8.17
C ALA A 26 36.55 -6.38 -7.13
N SER A 27 36.75 -5.77 -5.97
CA SER A 27 35.82 -5.78 -4.84
C SER A 27 35.32 -4.37 -4.47
N LEU A 28 34.29 -4.31 -3.61
CA LEU A 28 33.80 -3.06 -3.04
C LEU A 28 34.82 -2.47 -2.04
N PRO A 29 34.93 -1.14 -1.93
CA PRO A 29 35.66 -0.52 -0.84
C PRO A 29 35.06 -0.91 0.52
N THR A 30 35.90 -1.09 1.55
CA THR A 30 35.48 -1.52 2.90
C THR A 30 34.33 -0.67 3.46
N ARG A 31 34.37 0.66 3.23
CA ARG A 31 33.29 1.57 3.67
C ARG A 31 31.92 1.19 3.12
N GLU A 32 31.86 0.71 1.87
CA GLU A 32 30.60 0.34 1.21
C GLU A 32 30.10 -1.01 1.68
N VAL A 33 31.02 -1.94 1.99
CA VAL A 33 30.70 -3.21 2.64
C VAL A 33 30.07 -2.94 4.03
N LEU A 34 30.69 -2.06 4.83
CA LEU A 34 30.16 -1.69 6.14
C LEU A 34 28.80 -0.98 6.04
N ARG A 35 28.67 -0.02 5.11
CA ARG A 35 27.40 0.69 4.86
C ARG A 35 26.31 -0.24 4.36
N PHE A 36 26.64 -1.27 3.59
CA PHE A 36 25.70 -2.32 3.20
C PHE A 36 25.30 -3.17 4.41
N GLY A 37 26.25 -3.62 5.22
CA GLY A 37 25.99 -4.40 6.42
C GLY A 37 25.05 -3.69 7.40
N LEU A 38 25.28 -2.40 7.65
CA LEU A 38 24.40 -1.57 8.48
C LEU A 38 22.98 -1.50 7.91
N ALA A 39 22.85 -1.17 6.63
CA ALA A 39 21.54 -1.08 5.99
C ALA A 39 20.80 -2.42 5.98
N HIS A 40 21.53 -3.54 5.85
CA HIS A 40 20.94 -4.87 5.92
C HIS A 40 20.43 -5.19 7.32
N ALA A 41 21.19 -4.87 8.37
CA ALA A 41 20.75 -5.02 9.75
C ALA A 41 19.47 -4.20 10.02
N GLN A 42 19.47 -2.92 9.63
CA GLN A 42 18.29 -2.05 9.75
C GLN A 42 17.06 -2.60 9.01
N ALA A 43 17.24 -3.11 7.79
CA ALA A 43 16.14 -3.69 7.03
C ALA A 43 15.57 -4.95 7.68
N ARG A 44 16.40 -5.76 8.36
CA ARG A 44 15.95 -6.92 9.13
C ARG A 44 15.16 -6.50 10.36
N ASP A 45 15.67 -5.52 11.12
CA ASP A 45 14.99 -4.99 12.30
C ASP A 45 13.63 -4.38 11.92
N ALA A 46 13.53 -3.72 10.77
CA ALA A 46 12.30 -3.13 10.26
C ALA A 46 11.14 -4.13 10.12
N VAL A 47 11.43 -5.38 9.77
CA VAL A 47 10.42 -6.45 9.66
C VAL A 47 9.78 -6.78 11.02
N HIS A 48 10.51 -6.54 12.11
CA HIS A 48 10.08 -6.85 13.47
C HIS A 48 9.49 -5.65 14.20
N ILE A 49 9.42 -4.47 13.58
CA ILE A 49 8.78 -3.29 14.18
C ILE A 49 7.30 -3.60 14.49
N PRO A 50 6.87 -3.45 15.75
CA PRO A 50 5.48 -3.69 16.13
C PRO A 50 4.50 -2.81 15.35
N PHE A 51 3.35 -3.37 15.02
CA PHE A 51 2.25 -2.62 14.45
C PHE A 51 1.43 -1.98 15.57
N ARG A 52 1.09 -0.69 15.42
CA ARG A 52 0.32 0.09 16.40
C ARG A 52 -1.03 0.46 15.79
N PRO A 53 -2.02 -0.47 15.82
CA PRO A 53 -3.31 -0.26 15.15
C PRO A 53 -4.09 0.92 15.74
N GLU A 54 -3.91 1.22 17.03
CA GLU A 54 -4.54 2.36 17.69
C GLU A 54 -4.07 3.71 17.14
N GLU A 55 -2.78 3.85 16.80
CA GLU A 55 -2.26 5.08 16.19
C GLU A 55 -2.87 5.28 14.79
N VAL A 56 -2.93 4.20 14.00
CA VAL A 56 -3.59 4.23 12.68
C VAL A 56 -5.08 4.55 12.80
N ALA A 57 -5.76 4.00 13.81
CA ALA A 57 -7.17 4.29 14.07
C ALA A 57 -7.39 5.77 14.41
N ALA A 58 -6.52 6.36 15.23
CA ALA A 58 -6.58 7.78 15.58
C ALA A 58 -6.38 8.68 14.35
N ASP A 59 -5.39 8.37 13.50
CA ASP A 59 -5.13 9.12 12.27
C ASP A 59 -6.32 9.05 11.29
N LEU A 60 -6.98 7.89 11.18
CA LEU A 60 -8.17 7.73 10.33
C LEU A 60 -9.42 8.38 10.94
N ALA A 61 -9.56 8.35 12.26
CA ALA A 61 -10.64 9.06 12.95
C ALA A 61 -10.53 10.58 12.75
N ALA A 62 -9.32 11.14 12.66
CA ALA A 62 -9.10 12.54 12.30
C ALA A 62 -9.60 12.90 10.88
N LEU A 63 -9.77 11.91 10.01
CA LEU A 63 -10.42 12.04 8.69
C LEU A 63 -11.93 11.79 8.73
N ALA A 64 -12.53 11.69 9.93
CA ALA A 64 -13.92 11.34 10.17
C ALA A 64 -14.32 9.96 9.60
N LEU A 65 -13.39 8.99 9.59
CA LEU A 65 -13.65 7.62 9.17
C LEU A 65 -13.91 6.72 10.37
N GLU A 66 -14.97 5.92 10.31
CA GLU A 66 -15.17 4.81 11.23
C GLU A 66 -14.13 3.73 10.96
N THR A 67 -13.57 3.16 12.03
CA THR A 67 -12.56 2.10 11.94
C THR A 67 -12.99 0.87 12.71
N VAL A 68 -12.59 -0.30 12.23
CA VAL A 68 -12.78 -1.58 12.93
C VAL A 68 -11.46 -2.36 12.92
N GLN A 69 -10.98 -2.75 14.09
CA GLN A 69 -9.77 -3.54 14.21
C GLN A 69 -10.07 -5.03 14.15
N VAL A 70 -9.25 -5.77 13.41
CA VAL A 70 -9.32 -7.22 13.29
C VAL A 70 -7.93 -7.82 13.25
N GLU A 71 -7.86 -9.12 13.46
CA GLU A 71 -6.62 -9.90 13.33
C GLU A 71 -6.79 -10.97 12.26
N SER A 72 -5.68 -11.38 11.66
CA SER A 72 -5.66 -12.60 10.86
C SER A 72 -5.67 -13.85 11.74
N ALA A 73 -5.73 -15.03 11.13
CA ALA A 73 -5.55 -16.30 11.81
C ALA A 73 -4.09 -16.55 12.28
N ALA A 74 -3.15 -15.63 12.06
CA ALA A 74 -1.79 -15.71 12.57
C ALA A 74 -1.70 -14.98 13.93
N PRO A 75 -1.56 -15.70 15.07
CA PRO A 75 -1.65 -15.11 16.40
C PRO A 75 -0.35 -14.39 16.83
N SER A 76 0.71 -14.45 16.01
CA SER A 76 1.98 -13.80 16.31
C SER A 76 2.72 -13.42 15.03
N ARG A 77 3.62 -12.43 15.14
CA ARG A 77 4.50 -12.00 14.03
C ARG A 77 5.36 -13.14 13.50
N ASP A 78 5.86 -13.99 14.40
CA ASP A 78 6.71 -15.11 14.02
C ASP A 78 5.93 -16.20 13.23
N LEU A 79 4.69 -16.52 13.61
CA LEU A 79 3.84 -17.39 12.80
C LEU A 79 3.43 -16.72 11.48
N TYR A 80 3.12 -15.43 11.48
CA TYR A 80 2.81 -14.67 10.26
C TYR A 80 3.90 -14.76 9.19
N LEU A 81 5.18 -14.69 9.61
CA LEU A 81 6.33 -14.77 8.71
C LEU A 81 6.51 -16.19 8.13
N ARG A 82 6.17 -17.24 8.89
CA ARG A 82 6.39 -18.64 8.52
C ARG A 82 5.16 -19.32 7.89
N ARG A 83 3.97 -18.80 8.15
CA ARG A 83 2.67 -19.36 7.72
C ARG A 83 1.86 -18.34 6.94
N PRO A 84 2.21 -18.11 5.65
CA PRO A 84 1.52 -17.13 4.83
C PRO A 84 0.03 -17.45 4.64
N ASP A 85 -0.36 -18.71 4.74
CA ASP A 85 -1.75 -19.15 4.70
C ASP A 85 -2.58 -18.58 5.85
N LEU A 86 -2.03 -18.43 7.05
CA LEU A 86 -2.75 -17.87 8.21
C LEU A 86 -2.97 -16.36 8.07
N GLY A 87 -1.97 -15.62 7.59
CA GLY A 87 -2.10 -14.18 7.34
C GLY A 87 -3.08 -13.81 6.22
N ARG A 88 -3.53 -14.77 5.42
CA ARG A 88 -4.53 -14.58 4.35
C ARG A 88 -5.97 -14.80 4.82
N ARG A 89 -6.18 -15.13 6.09
CA ARG A 89 -7.48 -15.53 6.65
C ARG A 89 -7.81 -14.66 7.85
N LEU A 90 -9.06 -14.26 7.99
CA LEU A 90 -9.52 -13.61 9.23
C LEU A 90 -9.47 -14.58 10.41
N SER A 91 -9.21 -14.05 11.61
CA SER A 91 -9.51 -14.78 12.85
C SER A 91 -11.03 -15.01 12.97
N PRO A 92 -11.47 -16.04 13.71
CA PRO A 92 -12.90 -16.23 13.99
C PRO A 92 -13.58 -15.00 14.60
N GLU A 93 -12.87 -14.30 15.49
CA GLU A 93 -13.34 -13.09 16.15
C GLU A 93 -13.46 -11.93 15.16
N GLY A 94 -12.44 -11.73 14.31
CA GLY A 94 -12.46 -10.72 13.25
C GLY A 94 -13.61 -10.95 12.27
N GLN A 95 -13.85 -12.21 11.89
CA GLN A 95 -14.97 -12.58 11.03
C GLN A 95 -16.32 -12.20 11.65
N ALA A 96 -16.53 -12.51 12.93
CA ALA A 96 -17.78 -12.19 13.63
C ALA A 96 -17.99 -10.67 13.75
N VAL A 97 -16.93 -9.92 14.08
CA VAL A 97 -16.94 -8.46 14.21
C VAL A 97 -17.31 -7.76 12.90
N LEU A 98 -16.78 -8.23 11.77
CA LEU A 98 -17.09 -7.68 10.45
C LEU A 98 -18.49 -8.08 9.97
N ALA A 99 -18.89 -9.34 10.18
CA ALA A 99 -20.23 -9.81 9.82
C ALA A 99 -21.34 -9.03 10.56
N ALA A 100 -21.12 -8.64 11.81
CA ALA A 100 -22.05 -7.81 12.58
C ALA A 100 -22.21 -6.38 12.01
N ARG A 101 -21.27 -5.92 11.18
CA ARG A 101 -21.26 -4.60 10.51
C ARG A 101 -21.64 -4.68 9.03
N ARG A 102 -22.13 -5.84 8.59
CA ARG A 102 -22.47 -6.05 7.18
C ARG A 102 -23.47 -5.03 6.69
N GLY A 103 -23.22 -4.48 5.51
CA GLY A 103 -24.10 -3.53 4.85
C GLY A 103 -24.00 -3.63 3.33
N ALA A 104 -24.73 -2.77 2.65
CA ALA A 104 -24.50 -2.49 1.23
C ALA A 104 -23.47 -1.36 1.14
N PHE A 105 -22.22 -1.69 0.82
CA PHE A 105 -21.13 -0.73 0.63
C PHE A 105 -20.56 -0.86 -0.79
N ASP A 106 -20.15 0.26 -1.38
CA ASP A 106 -19.49 0.25 -2.68
C ASP A 106 -18.00 0.02 -2.56
N PHE A 107 -17.38 0.56 -1.50
CA PHE A 107 -15.93 0.58 -1.34
C PHE A 107 -15.51 0.32 0.11
N ALA A 108 -14.55 -0.57 0.31
CA ALA A 108 -13.89 -0.81 1.59
C ALA A 108 -12.38 -0.52 1.50
N PHE A 109 -11.85 0.05 2.56
CA PHE A 109 -10.40 0.07 2.80
C PHE A 109 -10.04 -1.02 3.81
N VAL A 110 -8.95 -1.73 3.53
CA VAL A 110 -8.29 -2.62 4.50
C VAL A 110 -6.87 -2.14 4.65
N VAL A 111 -6.53 -1.63 5.84
CA VAL A 111 -5.20 -1.17 6.20
C VAL A 111 -4.50 -2.28 6.98
N ALA A 112 -3.51 -2.90 6.38
CA ALA A 112 -2.83 -4.09 6.88
C ALA A 112 -1.35 -3.81 7.14
N ASP A 113 -0.83 -4.23 8.29
CA ASP A 113 0.58 -4.05 8.66
C ASP A 113 1.57 -4.65 7.64
N GLY A 114 1.25 -5.82 7.12
CA GLY A 114 2.08 -6.48 6.12
C GLY A 114 3.48 -6.84 6.67
N LEU A 115 4.50 -6.60 5.85
CA LEU A 115 5.89 -6.79 6.23
C LEU A 115 6.57 -5.51 6.74
N SER A 116 5.88 -4.36 6.68
CA SER A 116 6.38 -3.09 7.18
C SER A 116 5.28 -2.28 7.87
N SER A 117 5.23 -2.39 9.20
CA SER A 117 4.37 -1.57 10.05
C SER A 117 4.67 -0.07 9.87
N THR A 118 5.94 0.28 9.63
CA THR A 118 6.38 1.67 9.40
C THR A 118 5.74 2.27 8.16
N ALA A 119 5.72 1.52 7.05
CA ALA A 119 5.10 1.99 5.81
C ALA A 119 3.62 2.32 5.99
N VAL A 120 2.91 1.50 6.76
CA VAL A 120 1.46 1.66 6.99
C VAL A 120 1.19 2.86 7.89
N GLN A 121 1.86 2.94 9.04
CA GLN A 121 1.70 4.04 9.99
C GLN A 121 2.02 5.40 9.36
N GLN A 122 2.99 5.47 8.43
CA GLN A 122 3.38 6.74 7.82
C GLN A 122 2.51 7.14 6.63
N ASN A 123 1.99 6.18 5.86
CA ASN A 123 1.48 6.46 4.52
C ASN A 123 0.01 6.12 4.31
N ALA A 124 -0.61 5.27 5.15
CA ALA A 124 -1.99 4.83 4.92
C ALA A 124 -3.01 5.98 5.05
N ALA A 125 -2.98 6.73 6.16
CA ALA A 125 -3.90 7.84 6.37
C ALA A 125 -3.69 8.98 5.35
N PRO A 126 -2.46 9.43 5.03
CA PRO A 126 -2.24 10.40 3.96
C PRO A 126 -2.77 9.96 2.59
N LEU A 127 -2.58 8.69 2.22
CA LEU A 127 -3.11 8.15 0.96
C LEU A 127 -4.64 8.14 0.96
N ILE A 128 -5.27 7.67 2.05
CA ILE A 128 -6.72 7.65 2.17
C ILE A 128 -7.27 9.09 2.09
N ALA A 129 -6.66 10.03 2.80
CA ALA A 129 -7.04 11.44 2.74
C ALA A 129 -7.00 12.00 1.30
N ALA A 130 -5.96 11.66 0.53
CA ALA A 130 -5.86 12.04 -0.88
C ALA A 130 -6.92 11.37 -1.77
N MET A 131 -7.41 10.18 -1.41
CA MET A 131 -8.47 9.46 -2.14
C MET A 131 -9.88 9.97 -1.83
N LEU A 132 -10.16 10.43 -0.61
CA LEU A 132 -11.51 10.79 -0.16
C LEU A 132 -12.25 11.77 -1.09
N PRO A 133 -11.63 12.85 -1.63
CA PRO A 133 -12.32 13.75 -2.55
C PRO A 133 -12.83 13.04 -3.81
N PHE A 134 -12.06 12.10 -4.35
CA PHE A 134 -12.45 11.34 -5.53
C PHE A 134 -13.57 10.35 -5.24
N LEU A 135 -13.54 9.66 -4.08
CA LEU A 135 -14.59 8.72 -3.69
C LEU A 135 -15.91 9.44 -3.43
N LYS A 136 -15.86 10.61 -2.80
CA LYS A 136 -17.03 11.48 -2.62
C LYS A 136 -17.59 11.95 -3.95
N GLN A 137 -16.74 12.31 -4.90
CA GLN A 137 -17.18 12.74 -6.24
C GLN A 137 -17.81 11.60 -7.06
N GLN A 138 -17.44 10.36 -6.77
CA GLN A 138 -18.03 9.15 -7.35
C GLN A 138 -19.30 8.69 -6.60
N ASP A 139 -19.72 9.40 -5.55
CA ASP A 139 -20.87 9.07 -4.70
C ASP A 139 -20.83 7.63 -4.14
N LEU A 140 -19.62 7.16 -3.79
CA LEU A 140 -19.44 5.80 -3.27
C LEU A 140 -19.73 5.73 -1.78
N LYS A 141 -20.56 4.76 -1.38
CA LYS A 141 -20.80 4.47 0.03
C LYS A 141 -19.64 3.67 0.62
N LEU A 142 -18.89 4.28 1.53
CA LEU A 142 -17.73 3.67 2.18
C LEU A 142 -18.15 2.75 3.34
N ALA A 143 -17.49 1.60 3.47
CA ALA A 143 -17.52 0.78 4.67
C ALA A 143 -16.60 1.37 5.76
N PRO A 144 -16.76 0.96 7.03
CA PRO A 144 -15.75 1.22 8.05
C PRO A 144 -14.38 0.71 7.58
N VAL A 145 -13.32 1.48 7.84
CA VAL A 145 -11.96 1.09 7.48
C VAL A 145 -11.51 -0.05 8.37
N VAL A 146 -11.15 -1.18 7.76
CA VAL A 146 -10.66 -2.35 8.49
C VAL A 146 -9.18 -2.17 8.76
N ILE A 147 -8.76 -2.20 10.01
CA ILE A 147 -7.35 -2.19 10.41
C ILE A 147 -6.99 -3.63 10.80
N ALA A 148 -6.16 -4.28 10.00
CA ALA A 148 -5.89 -5.70 10.09
C ALA A 148 -4.45 -5.99 10.53
N SER A 149 -4.31 -6.68 11.66
CA SER A 149 -3.01 -7.11 12.20
C SER A 149 -2.58 -8.47 11.63
N GLN A 150 -1.28 -8.62 11.39
CA GLN A 150 -0.68 -9.84 10.81
C GLN A 150 -1.32 -10.24 9.48
N ALA A 151 -1.66 -9.25 8.65
CA ALA A 151 -2.47 -9.48 7.47
C ALA A 151 -1.65 -9.55 6.18
N ARG A 152 -2.18 -10.28 5.21
CA ARG A 152 -1.71 -10.32 3.81
C ARG A 152 -2.81 -9.82 2.90
N VAL A 153 -2.45 -9.47 1.67
CA VAL A 153 -3.36 -8.94 0.65
C VAL A 153 -4.69 -9.69 0.58
N ALA A 154 -4.66 -11.02 0.49
CA ALA A 154 -5.87 -11.83 0.33
C ALA A 154 -6.83 -11.81 1.54
N LEU A 155 -6.39 -11.40 2.74
CA LEU A 155 -7.28 -11.21 3.89
C LEU A 155 -8.32 -10.13 3.59
N GLY A 156 -7.94 -9.11 2.80
CA GLY A 156 -8.86 -8.04 2.44
C GLY A 156 -10.05 -8.50 1.62
N ASP A 157 -9.92 -9.61 0.89
CA ASP A 157 -11.06 -10.18 0.16
C ASP A 157 -12.10 -10.77 1.13
N GLU A 158 -11.67 -11.52 2.15
CA GLU A 158 -12.55 -12.06 3.19
C GLU A 158 -13.19 -10.95 4.03
N ALA A 159 -12.42 -9.90 4.37
CA ALA A 159 -12.91 -8.77 5.13
C ALA A 159 -13.99 -7.97 4.38
N ALA A 160 -13.75 -7.68 3.10
CA ALA A 160 -14.72 -6.97 2.27
C ALA A 160 -15.95 -7.82 1.95
N GLU A 161 -15.79 -9.13 1.74
CA GLU A 161 -16.90 -10.08 1.60
C GLU A 161 -17.79 -10.09 2.86
N ALA A 162 -17.18 -10.13 4.05
CA ALA A 162 -17.89 -10.10 5.33
C ALA A 162 -18.66 -8.78 5.54
N LEU A 163 -18.07 -7.65 5.15
CA LEU A 163 -18.72 -6.33 5.21
C LEU A 163 -19.81 -6.14 4.14
N GLY A 164 -19.80 -6.91 3.05
CA GLY A 164 -20.70 -6.71 1.91
C GLY A 164 -20.27 -5.58 0.98
N ALA A 165 -18.96 -5.31 0.88
CA ALA A 165 -18.41 -4.30 -0.01
C ALA A 165 -18.20 -4.84 -1.43
N ARG A 166 -18.56 -4.04 -2.44
CA ARG A 166 -18.42 -4.41 -3.87
C ARG A 166 -16.98 -4.33 -4.38
N LEU A 167 -16.17 -3.47 -3.78
CA LEU A 167 -14.78 -3.20 -4.16
C LEU A 167 -13.95 -3.01 -2.88
N VAL A 168 -12.72 -3.51 -2.86
CA VAL A 168 -11.79 -3.32 -1.75
C VAL A 168 -10.44 -2.83 -2.22
N ALA A 169 -9.86 -1.86 -1.51
CA ALA A 169 -8.45 -1.50 -1.59
C ALA A 169 -7.72 -1.93 -0.33
N VAL A 170 -6.78 -2.86 -0.48
CA VAL A 170 -5.90 -3.31 0.61
C VAL A 170 -4.63 -2.49 0.57
N LEU A 171 -4.45 -1.62 1.57
CA LEU A 171 -3.25 -0.81 1.80
C LEU A 171 -2.34 -1.59 2.74
N ILE A 172 -1.17 -2.02 2.26
CA ILE A 172 -0.32 -2.96 2.99
C ILE A 172 1.15 -2.57 2.93
N GLY A 173 1.83 -2.69 4.09
CA GLY A 173 3.27 -2.48 4.18
C GLY A 173 4.04 -3.52 3.38
N GLU A 174 4.81 -3.07 2.39
CA GLU A 174 5.62 -3.94 1.55
C GLU A 174 6.84 -4.49 2.31
N ARG A 175 7.56 -5.41 1.67
CA ARG A 175 8.83 -5.90 2.22
C ARG A 175 9.82 -4.73 2.35
N PRO A 176 10.41 -4.49 3.54
CA PRO A 176 11.41 -3.44 3.71
C PRO A 176 12.58 -3.60 2.74
N GLY A 177 12.82 -2.58 1.93
CA GLY A 177 14.01 -2.48 1.11
C GLY A 177 15.22 -2.02 1.93
N LEU A 178 16.43 -2.22 1.40
CA LEU A 178 17.69 -1.73 2.01
C LEU A 178 17.73 -0.20 2.21
N SER A 179 16.86 0.55 1.54
CA SER A 179 16.87 2.02 1.57
C SER A 179 15.47 2.63 1.51
N SER A 180 14.43 1.81 1.67
CA SER A 180 13.03 2.22 1.58
C SER A 180 12.16 1.29 2.44
N PRO A 181 12.28 1.37 3.77
CA PRO A 181 11.48 0.55 4.69
C PRO A 181 10.01 0.99 4.74
N ASP A 182 9.69 2.16 4.18
CA ASP A 182 8.43 2.89 4.28
C ASP A 182 7.52 2.72 3.05
N SER A 183 7.77 1.75 2.17
CA SER A 183 6.98 1.55 0.95
C SER A 183 5.60 0.93 1.24
N LEU A 184 4.53 1.63 0.87
CA LEU A 184 3.15 1.12 0.92
C LEU A 184 2.74 0.59 -0.46
N GLY A 185 2.05 -0.54 -0.48
CA GLY A 185 1.37 -1.07 -1.67
C GLY A 185 -0.15 -1.02 -1.51
N ALA A 186 -0.87 -0.84 -2.62
CA ALA A 186 -2.31 -0.84 -2.68
C ALA A 186 -2.81 -1.89 -3.69
N TYR A 187 -3.69 -2.78 -3.24
CA TYR A 187 -4.26 -3.87 -4.04
C TYR A 187 -5.76 -3.71 -4.15
N LEU A 188 -6.28 -3.57 -5.38
CA LEU A 188 -7.69 -3.34 -5.64
C LEU A 188 -8.36 -4.60 -6.19
N THR A 189 -9.45 -5.04 -5.55
CA THR A 189 -10.23 -6.22 -5.97
C THR A 189 -11.72 -5.89 -6.08
N PHE A 190 -12.32 -6.14 -7.25
CA PHE A 190 -13.77 -6.10 -7.45
C PHE A 190 -14.42 -7.45 -7.12
N ALA A 191 -15.63 -7.40 -6.58
CA ALA A 191 -16.36 -8.57 -6.08
C ALA A 191 -15.47 -9.48 -5.21
N PRO A 192 -14.85 -8.91 -4.16
CA PRO A 192 -13.93 -9.63 -3.30
C PRO A 192 -14.63 -10.85 -2.69
N ARG A 193 -13.93 -11.97 -2.74
CA ARG A 193 -14.36 -13.22 -2.10
C ARG A 193 -13.15 -14.09 -1.81
N ARG A 194 -13.31 -14.99 -0.84
CA ARG A 194 -12.26 -15.96 -0.54
C ARG A 194 -11.86 -16.79 -1.76
N GLY A 195 -10.56 -17.01 -1.92
CA GLY A 195 -9.99 -17.90 -2.93
C GLY A 195 -9.59 -17.24 -4.26
N LEU A 196 -9.75 -15.91 -4.38
CA LEU A 196 -9.26 -15.18 -5.55
C LEU A 196 -7.73 -15.25 -5.69
N SER A 197 -7.26 -15.36 -6.93
CA SER A 197 -5.84 -15.34 -7.28
C SER A 197 -5.32 -13.89 -7.34
N ASP A 198 -4.00 -13.72 -7.25
CA ASP A 198 -3.36 -12.40 -7.39
C ASP A 198 -3.61 -11.74 -8.75
N ALA A 199 -3.87 -12.55 -9.80
CA ALA A 199 -4.21 -12.04 -11.13
C ALA A 199 -5.52 -11.23 -11.17
N MET A 200 -6.38 -11.38 -10.16
CA MET A 200 -7.65 -10.64 -10.04
C MET A 200 -7.49 -9.26 -9.39
N ARG A 201 -6.26 -8.88 -8.99
CA ARG A 201 -5.98 -7.68 -8.21
C ARG A 201 -5.19 -6.69 -9.04
N ASN A 202 -5.64 -5.43 -9.14
CA ASN A 202 -4.77 -4.36 -9.61
C ASN A 202 -3.80 -3.98 -8.50
N CYS A 203 -2.55 -3.68 -8.84
CA CYS A 203 -1.51 -3.31 -7.87
C CYS A 203 -0.95 -1.93 -8.20
N VAL A 204 -0.93 -1.04 -7.20
CA VAL A 204 -0.20 0.22 -7.21
C VAL A 204 0.81 0.16 -6.07
N SER A 205 2.10 0.15 -6.40
CA SER A 205 3.19 -0.06 -5.44
C SER A 205 4.04 1.19 -5.26
N ASN A 206 5.02 1.11 -4.36
CA ASN A 206 6.02 2.16 -4.13
C ASN A 206 5.39 3.50 -3.69
N ILE A 207 4.26 3.46 -2.98
CA ILE A 207 3.55 4.64 -2.50
C ILE A 207 4.24 5.16 -1.24
N ARG A 208 4.93 6.30 -1.37
CA ARG A 208 5.65 7.01 -0.30
C ARG A 208 6.15 8.37 -0.82
N PRO A 209 6.58 9.31 0.05
CA PRO A 209 7.15 10.58 -0.37
C PRO A 209 8.35 10.45 -1.33
N GLY A 210 9.22 9.46 -1.10
CA GLY A 210 10.37 9.15 -1.98
C GLY A 210 10.05 8.21 -3.15
N GLY A 211 8.79 8.15 -3.57
CA GLY A 211 8.25 7.18 -4.54
C GLY A 211 7.08 7.76 -5.31
N LEU A 212 6.01 6.96 -5.47
CA LEU A 212 4.75 7.46 -6.01
C LEU A 212 4.06 8.31 -4.95
N THR A 213 3.81 9.58 -5.26
CA THR A 213 3.16 10.52 -4.33
C THR A 213 1.73 10.09 -4.04
N PHE A 214 1.20 10.55 -2.90
CA PHE A 214 -0.15 10.20 -2.48
C PHE A 214 -1.20 10.71 -3.45
N GLU A 215 -1.01 11.89 -4.04
CA GLU A 215 -1.92 12.49 -5.01
C GLU A 215 -1.98 11.66 -6.31
N HIS A 216 -0.82 11.24 -6.83
CA HIS A 216 -0.77 10.40 -8.02
C HIS A 216 -1.30 8.99 -7.76
N ALA A 217 -0.96 8.39 -6.62
CA ALA A 217 -1.49 7.10 -6.21
C ALA A 217 -3.01 7.15 -6.03
N ALA A 218 -3.53 8.18 -5.36
CA ALA A 218 -4.96 8.39 -5.15
C ALA A 218 -5.71 8.57 -6.47
N PHE A 219 -5.17 9.37 -7.40
CA PHE A 219 -5.74 9.54 -8.72
C PHE A 219 -5.82 8.20 -9.49
N LYS A 220 -4.72 7.43 -9.52
CA LYS A 220 -4.68 6.10 -10.16
C LYS A 220 -5.70 5.15 -9.52
N LEU A 221 -5.70 5.04 -8.21
CA LEU A 221 -6.61 4.15 -7.46
C LEU A 221 -8.08 4.55 -7.65
N ALA A 222 -8.39 5.85 -7.64
CA ALA A 222 -9.75 6.34 -7.88
C ALA A 222 -10.21 6.08 -9.32
N TRP A 223 -9.31 6.22 -10.31
CA TRP A 223 -9.60 5.87 -11.69
C TRP A 223 -9.89 4.36 -11.82
N LEU A 224 -9.03 3.52 -11.24
CA LEU A 224 -9.20 2.08 -11.23
C LEU A 224 -10.51 1.67 -10.54
N ALA A 225 -10.83 2.28 -9.39
CA ALA A 225 -12.07 2.02 -8.67
C ALA A 225 -13.32 2.30 -9.51
N ARG A 226 -13.34 3.46 -10.18
CA ARG A 226 -14.42 3.84 -11.09
C ARG A 226 -14.56 2.85 -12.26
N GLN A 227 -13.46 2.44 -12.88
CA GLN A 227 -13.51 1.48 -13.98
C GLN A 227 -13.89 0.09 -13.50
N ALA A 228 -13.41 -0.33 -12.34
CA ALA A 228 -13.73 -1.62 -11.75
C ALA A 228 -15.23 -1.75 -11.45
N LEU A 229 -15.83 -0.74 -10.85
CA LEU A 229 -17.28 -0.71 -10.58
C LEU A 229 -18.11 -0.64 -11.88
N ARG A 230 -17.64 0.12 -12.88
CA ARG A 230 -18.34 0.27 -14.17
C ARG A 230 -18.29 -0.99 -15.03
N ARG A 231 -17.12 -1.62 -15.10
CA ARG A 231 -16.85 -2.78 -15.98
C ARG A 231 -16.98 -4.12 -15.25
N ALA A 232 -17.18 -4.10 -13.94
CA ALA A 232 -17.28 -5.28 -13.08
C ALA A 232 -16.05 -6.21 -13.16
N LEU A 233 -14.85 -5.63 -13.21
CA LEU A 233 -13.59 -6.38 -13.33
C LEU A 233 -12.41 -5.65 -12.66
N THR A 234 -11.40 -6.41 -12.23
CA THR A 234 -10.10 -5.94 -11.74
C THR A 234 -9.01 -6.91 -12.18
N GLY A 235 -7.75 -6.56 -11.90
CA GLY A 235 -6.63 -7.45 -12.15
C GLY A 235 -6.10 -7.34 -13.57
N VAL A 236 -5.67 -8.46 -14.14
CA VAL A 236 -5.05 -8.50 -15.48
C VAL A 236 -5.97 -7.99 -16.58
N ASP A 237 -7.28 -8.08 -16.37
CA ASP A 237 -8.33 -7.66 -17.30
C ASP A 237 -8.65 -6.15 -17.20
N LEU A 238 -8.16 -5.45 -16.17
CA LEU A 238 -8.27 -4.00 -16.03
C LEU A 238 -6.90 -3.35 -16.18
N LYS A 239 -6.60 -2.78 -17.35
CA LYS A 239 -5.36 -2.02 -17.57
C LYS A 239 -5.47 -0.62 -16.96
N ASP A 240 -4.37 -0.14 -16.40
CA ASP A 240 -4.26 1.26 -15.95
C ASP A 240 -4.10 2.18 -17.17
N GLU A 241 -5.17 2.91 -17.49
CA GLU A 241 -5.19 3.93 -18.55
C GLU A 241 -5.44 5.33 -17.95
N SER A 242 -5.17 5.50 -16.65
CA SER A 242 -5.41 6.75 -15.92
C SER A 242 -4.65 7.94 -16.50
N GLU A 243 -3.43 7.73 -16.99
CA GLU A 243 -2.61 8.78 -17.62
C GLU A 243 -3.17 9.21 -18.98
N LEU A 244 -3.71 8.28 -19.76
CA LEU A 244 -4.38 8.60 -21.02
C LEU A 244 -5.64 9.46 -20.76
N ALA A 245 -6.35 9.21 -19.67
CA ALA A 245 -7.50 10.02 -19.26
C ALA A 245 -7.12 11.46 -18.86
N LEU A 246 -5.89 11.70 -18.36
CA LEU A 246 -5.38 13.05 -18.13
C LEU A 246 -5.13 13.77 -19.45
N VAL A 247 -4.56 13.08 -20.44
CA VAL A 247 -4.22 13.63 -21.76
C VAL A 247 -5.46 13.90 -22.62
N SER A 248 -6.50 13.07 -22.53
CA SER A 248 -7.73 13.21 -23.32
C SER A 248 -8.71 14.28 -22.82
N GLY A 249 -8.38 15.01 -21.74
CA GLY A 249 -9.24 16.04 -21.17
C GLY A 249 -10.36 15.51 -20.25
N GLU A 250 -10.58 14.20 -20.17
CA GLU A 250 -11.54 13.60 -19.22
C GLU A 250 -11.06 13.70 -17.76
N GLY A 251 -9.76 13.89 -17.54
CA GLY A 251 -9.11 14.04 -16.23
C GLY A 251 -8.39 15.38 -16.00
N ALA A 252 -8.31 16.27 -16.99
CA ALA A 252 -7.41 17.43 -17.02
C ALA A 252 -7.70 18.53 -15.97
N SER A 253 -8.82 18.46 -15.26
CA SER A 253 -9.18 19.45 -14.22
C SER A 253 -8.67 19.08 -12.80
N ARG A 254 -7.93 17.99 -12.58
CA ARG A 254 -8.00 17.28 -11.28
C ARG A 254 -6.69 16.87 -10.59
N LEU A 255 -5.54 17.37 -11.04
CA LEU A 255 -4.31 17.28 -10.24
C LEU A 255 -3.83 18.70 -9.92
N PRO A 256 -3.50 19.05 -8.65
CA PRO A 256 -2.73 20.25 -8.39
C PRO A 256 -1.39 20.10 -9.11
N ILE A 257 -1.09 21.06 -10.00
CA ILE A 257 0.19 21.09 -10.70
C ILE A 257 1.27 21.21 -9.62
N ALA A 258 2.12 20.20 -9.50
CA ALA A 258 3.24 20.25 -8.57
C ALA A 258 4.16 21.39 -8.98
N SER A 259 4.20 22.44 -8.17
CA SER A 259 5.22 23.48 -8.25
C SER A 259 6.58 22.82 -8.03
N LYS A 260 7.47 22.93 -9.01
CA LYS A 260 8.88 22.54 -8.88
C LYS A 260 9.58 23.34 -7.79
#